data_AF-A0A1F5Z0X4-F1
#
_entry.id   AF-A0A1F5Z0X4-F1
#
_cell.length_a   1.000
_cell.length_b   1.000
_cell.length_c   1.000
_cell.angle_alpha   90.00
_cell.angle_beta   90.00
_cell.angle_gamma   90.00
#
_symmetry.space_group_name_H-M   'P 1'
#
loop_
_entity.id
_entity.type
_entity.pdbx_description
1 polymer ?
#
loop_
_entity_poly.entity_id
_entity_poly.type
_entity_poly.pdbx_seq_one_letter_code
_entity_poly.pdbx_strand_id
1 'polypeptide(L)'
;MRKTIFWLLAITISLSGQACYSSRGAEEQEGNEEQGQAQGHRAAAVTLWTDKTELFMEYPPLVAGNPSTLVIHLTTLETFEPVRSGKLTVEFFSGEQHFEVVNHEPARPGIYLPEVTIPTGGTYKLSLHIAGEQVEDRIEIGELVVYPNQDQVPHEEGQPANEEIGFLKEQQWNTKFRTEFPRLRTLQASISTRGEILPAFDRYALVPAPTAGFVEPTLNGKAPQAGEWVRKGQQLVTITPPATSQTSFADIRREYLQAKADYERAERLLVREAVPERRLKEASLRLEAAGAAYQAVTGENTDGYRAAENNGLNYIVRAPIEGVIDRIAFGLGENIAAGQQLFNIIDPRRVRLEVRVPAALFGQIENVTDAVFRIESGGELFRVVELGGRLLSIGSQVDRQSRTLSVVFEMDNPQQKLKINMFAEIALYTGQSINCLSIPDSAILDDNGQHVVYLQTSGESFLRREIETGISDGGYTQVLSGISDKDRVVTSGAYQVRLASLINAVPSGHVH
;
A
#
# COMPACT_ATOMS: atom_id res chain seq x y z
N MET A 1 -13.76 40.07 35.61
CA MET A 1 -12.83 40.50 36.69
C MET A 1 -11.71 39.45 36.75
N ARG A 2 -10.39 39.70 36.74
CA ARG A 2 -9.47 40.87 36.64
C ARG A 2 -8.35 40.42 35.65
N LYS A 3 -7.88 41.18 34.65
CA LYS A 3 -6.92 42.32 34.65
C LYS A 3 -5.55 42.08 35.32
N THR A 4 -4.51 41.82 34.52
CA THR A 4 -3.16 42.48 34.49
C THR A 4 -2.32 41.96 33.28
N ILE A 5 -1.08 42.44 33.07
CA ILE A 5 -0.70 43.62 32.23
C ILE A 5 0.80 43.98 32.45
N PHE A 6 1.58 44.17 31.36
CA PHE A 6 2.99 44.64 31.26
C PHE A 6 4.10 43.72 31.88
N TRP A 7 5.33 43.65 31.35
CA TRP A 7 6.21 44.70 30.76
C TRP A 7 7.04 44.31 29.51
N LEU A 8 7.50 45.34 28.78
CA LEU A 8 8.52 45.32 27.72
C LEU A 8 9.94 45.44 28.32
N LEU A 9 10.97 44.97 27.60
CA LEU A 9 12.29 45.63 27.61
C LEU A 9 13.07 45.34 26.32
N ALA A 10 13.67 46.38 25.73
CA ALA A 10 14.58 46.28 24.60
C ALA A 10 15.97 46.74 25.04
N ILE A 11 17.04 46.11 24.53
CA ILE A 11 18.43 46.55 24.76
C ILE A 11 19.17 46.59 23.43
N THR A 12 19.52 47.80 23.01
CA THR A 12 20.47 48.09 21.93
C THR A 12 21.89 48.19 22.50
N ILE A 13 22.88 47.62 21.82
CA ILE A 13 24.30 47.86 22.12
C ILE A 13 24.97 48.41 20.86
N SER A 14 25.41 49.66 20.95
CA SER A 14 26.31 50.29 19.97
C SER A 14 27.73 50.30 20.55
N LEU A 15 28.73 49.95 19.75
CA LEU A 15 30.12 50.18 20.10
C LEU A 15 30.86 50.90 18.96
N SER A 16 31.48 52.02 19.30
CA SER A 16 32.18 52.92 18.38
C SER A 16 33.69 52.73 18.44
N GLY A 17 34.37 52.81 17.29
CA GLY A 17 35.83 52.94 17.20
C GLY A 17 36.22 53.80 15.98
N GLN A 18 36.90 54.92 16.22
CA GLN A 18 37.40 55.85 15.18
C GLN A 18 38.87 55.53 14.84
N ALA A 19 39.31 55.86 13.60
CA ALA A 19 40.58 56.58 13.36
C ALA A 19 40.77 57.06 11.90
N CYS A 20 41.00 58.38 11.76
CA CYS A 20 41.76 59.14 10.76
C CYS A 20 41.95 58.72 9.27
N TYR A 21 41.38 59.54 8.38
CA TYR A 21 42.10 60.47 7.47
C TYR A 21 43.46 60.07 6.87
N SER A 22 43.55 60.09 5.52
CA SER A 22 44.26 61.18 4.80
C SER A 22 43.81 61.26 3.33
N SER A 23 44.11 62.39 2.67
CA SER A 23 43.57 62.76 1.36
C SER A 23 44.62 62.79 0.24
N ARG A 24 44.20 62.50 -0.99
CA ARG A 24 44.55 63.27 -2.21
C ARG A 24 43.75 62.78 -3.41
N GLY A 25 43.25 63.72 -4.21
CA GLY A 25 42.73 63.45 -5.55
C GLY A 25 43.74 63.84 -6.63
N ALA A 26 43.55 63.30 -7.83
CA ALA A 26 44.09 63.78 -9.10
C ALA A 26 43.10 63.37 -10.21
N GLU A 27 42.96 64.20 -11.24
CA GLU A 27 41.96 64.09 -12.30
C GLU A 27 42.39 63.22 -13.49
N GLU A 28 41.40 62.86 -14.31
CA GLU A 28 41.45 62.56 -15.74
C GLU A 28 42.38 61.45 -16.29
N GLN A 29 41.75 60.41 -16.83
CA GLN A 29 41.84 60.15 -18.29
C GLN A 29 40.64 59.31 -18.76
N GLU A 30 39.84 59.84 -19.68
CA GLU A 30 38.77 59.11 -20.36
C GLU A 30 39.37 58.12 -21.37
N GLY A 31 39.37 56.83 -21.00
CA GLY A 31 39.65 55.73 -21.92
C GLY A 31 38.38 55.34 -22.67
N ASN A 32 38.25 55.78 -23.92
CA ASN A 32 37.13 55.42 -24.79
C ASN A 32 37.30 53.98 -25.32
N GLU A 33 36.95 52.99 -24.49
CA GLU A 33 36.85 51.59 -24.93
C GLU A 33 35.50 51.36 -25.61
N GLU A 34 35.52 51.24 -26.94
CA GLU A 34 34.40 50.74 -27.72
C GLU A 34 34.06 49.30 -27.27
N GLN A 35 33.11 49.18 -26.34
CA GLN A 35 32.50 47.89 -26.02
C GLN A 35 31.69 47.43 -27.23
N GLY A 36 32.35 46.68 -28.11
CA GLY A 36 31.70 45.94 -29.19
C GLY A 36 30.62 45.05 -28.59
N GLN A 37 29.37 45.42 -28.80
CA GLN A 37 28.22 44.66 -28.33
C GLN A 37 28.18 43.33 -29.08
N ALA A 38 28.72 42.28 -28.46
CA ALA A 38 28.46 40.91 -28.88
C ALA A 38 26.98 40.61 -28.64
N GLN A 39 26.14 40.94 -29.61
CA GLN A 39 24.71 40.64 -29.60
C GLN A 39 24.52 39.13 -29.70
N GLY A 40 24.42 38.48 -28.54
CA GLY A 40 24.15 37.06 -28.42
C GLY A 40 22.80 36.73 -29.05
N HIS A 41 22.82 36.06 -30.19
CA HIS A 41 21.63 35.51 -30.82
C HIS A 41 21.18 34.31 -29.97
N ARG A 42 19.90 34.25 -29.60
CA ARG A 42 19.39 33.13 -28.80
C ARG A 42 19.42 31.85 -29.63
N ALA A 43 19.92 30.76 -29.04
CA ALA A 43 19.86 29.45 -29.68
C ALA A 43 18.38 29.04 -29.86
N ALA A 44 18.06 28.52 -31.04
CA ALA A 44 16.77 27.90 -31.31
C ALA A 44 16.76 26.49 -30.69
N ALA A 45 15.60 26.05 -30.21
CA ALA A 45 15.44 24.75 -29.58
C ALA A 45 14.27 23.98 -30.21
N VAL A 46 14.47 22.68 -30.43
CA VAL A 46 13.45 21.76 -30.94
C VAL A 46 13.35 20.56 -30.01
N THR A 47 12.11 20.20 -29.64
CA THR A 47 11.81 18.99 -28.87
C THR A 47 10.90 18.09 -29.67
N LEU A 48 11.25 16.81 -29.79
CA LEU A 48 10.46 15.79 -30.48
C LEU A 48 10.46 14.48 -29.70
N TRP A 49 9.38 13.72 -29.84
CA TRP A 49 9.22 12.40 -29.23
C TRP A 49 8.82 11.39 -30.30
N THR A 50 9.53 10.28 -30.37
CA THR A 50 9.11 9.06 -31.08
C THR A 50 8.41 8.12 -30.10
N ASP A 51 8.25 6.84 -30.45
CA ASP A 51 7.88 5.77 -29.52
C ASP A 51 9.04 5.32 -28.61
N LYS A 52 10.30 5.61 -29.00
CA LYS A 52 11.52 5.14 -28.33
C LYS A 52 12.36 6.23 -27.68
N THR A 53 12.37 7.43 -28.25
CA THR A 53 13.36 8.47 -27.95
C THR A 53 12.69 9.82 -27.77
N GLU A 54 13.16 10.58 -26.80
CA GLU A 54 12.99 12.02 -26.73
C GLU A 54 14.27 12.70 -27.23
N LEU A 55 14.10 13.56 -28.22
CA LEU A 55 15.09 14.50 -28.69
C LEU A 55 14.82 15.88 -28.08
N PHE A 56 15.86 16.47 -27.50
CA PHE A 56 15.91 17.92 -27.25
C PHE A 56 17.20 18.47 -27.87
N MET A 57 17.06 19.25 -28.94
CA MET A 57 18.17 19.81 -29.70
C MET A 57 18.17 21.32 -29.63
N GLU A 58 19.29 21.90 -29.23
CA GLU A 58 19.55 23.34 -29.30
C GLU A 58 20.59 23.63 -30.38
N TYR A 59 20.42 24.73 -31.11
CA TYR A 59 21.33 25.13 -32.18
C TYR A 59 21.37 26.66 -32.35
N PRO A 60 22.55 27.24 -32.63
CA PRO A 60 22.63 28.64 -33.04
C PRO A 60 22.00 28.82 -34.43
N PRO A 61 21.66 30.07 -34.84
CA PRO A 61 21.31 30.36 -36.23
C PRO A 61 22.42 29.87 -37.18
N LEU A 62 22.09 28.91 -38.05
CA LEU A 62 23.07 28.30 -38.95
C LEU A 62 23.41 29.26 -40.08
N VAL A 63 24.70 29.55 -40.28
CA VAL A 63 25.19 30.44 -41.35
C VAL A 63 26.06 29.64 -42.33
N ALA A 64 25.85 29.85 -43.62
CA ALA A 64 26.53 29.13 -44.68
C ALA A 64 28.06 29.30 -44.59
N GLY A 65 28.80 28.18 -44.60
CA GLY A 65 30.26 28.14 -44.47
C GLY A 65 30.80 28.32 -43.05
N ASN A 66 29.98 28.68 -42.06
CA ASN A 66 30.40 28.83 -40.67
C ASN A 66 30.21 27.51 -39.89
N PRO A 67 31.22 27.01 -39.17
CA PRO A 67 31.04 25.91 -38.23
C PRO A 67 30.02 26.27 -37.15
N SER A 68 29.11 25.34 -36.86
CA SER A 68 28.09 25.47 -35.82
C SER A 68 27.98 24.16 -35.05
N THR A 69 28.01 24.21 -33.72
CA THR A 69 27.77 23.04 -32.87
C THR A 69 26.27 22.92 -32.59
N LEU A 70 25.68 21.75 -32.82
CA LEU A 70 24.35 21.43 -32.32
C LEU A 70 24.49 20.75 -30.95
N VAL A 71 23.66 21.11 -29.97
CA VAL A 71 23.62 20.45 -28.67
C VAL A 71 22.43 19.49 -28.66
N ILE A 72 22.69 18.20 -28.85
CA ILE A 72 21.66 17.17 -29.01
C ILE A 72 21.58 16.32 -27.75
N HIS A 73 20.50 16.47 -27.00
CA HIS A 73 20.15 15.63 -25.86
C HIS A 73 19.22 14.49 -26.32
N LEU A 74 19.61 13.24 -26.07
CA LEU A 74 18.82 12.03 -26.36
C LEU A 74 18.49 11.28 -25.07
N THR A 75 17.20 11.11 -24.81
CA THR A 75 16.65 10.35 -23.67
C THR A 75 15.86 9.15 -24.19
N THR A 76 16.06 7.97 -23.61
CA THR A 76 15.28 6.77 -23.94
C THR A 76 13.92 6.79 -23.22
N LEU A 77 12.81 6.54 -23.92
CA LEU A 77 11.45 6.62 -23.34
C LEU A 77 11.04 5.38 -22.54
N GLU A 78 11.79 4.28 -22.63
CA GLU A 78 11.56 3.10 -21.79
C GLU A 78 11.99 3.37 -20.33
N THR A 79 13.21 3.86 -20.14
CA THR A 79 13.81 4.07 -18.82
C THR A 79 13.75 5.52 -18.33
N PHE A 80 13.62 6.49 -19.25
CA PHE A 80 13.85 7.93 -19.06
C PHE A 80 15.31 8.29 -18.73
N GLU A 81 16.24 7.40 -19.07
CA GLU A 81 17.69 7.62 -18.93
C GLU A 81 18.35 8.16 -20.22
N PRO A 82 19.48 8.87 -20.08
CA PRO A 82 20.25 9.34 -21.22
C PRO A 82 20.80 8.20 -22.08
N VAL A 83 20.90 8.42 -23.39
CA VAL A 83 21.62 7.54 -24.31
C VAL A 83 23.13 7.65 -24.04
N ARG A 84 23.73 6.61 -23.44
CA ARG A 84 25.13 6.58 -22.97
C ARG A 84 26.11 6.11 -24.04
N SER A 85 25.63 5.41 -25.07
CA SER A 85 26.41 4.93 -26.20
C SER A 85 25.57 4.80 -27.47
N GLY A 86 26.23 4.85 -28.62
CA GLY A 86 25.60 4.72 -29.94
C GLY A 86 26.14 5.74 -30.94
N LYS A 87 26.15 5.37 -32.22
CA LYS A 87 26.50 6.26 -33.33
C LYS A 87 25.31 7.15 -33.65
N LEU A 88 25.45 8.45 -33.46
CA LEU A 88 24.50 9.45 -33.99
C LEU A 88 24.96 9.88 -35.38
N THR A 89 24.05 9.83 -36.35
CA THR A 89 24.21 10.40 -37.69
C THR A 89 23.18 11.52 -37.86
N VAL A 90 23.63 12.69 -38.29
CA VAL A 90 22.82 13.89 -38.52
C VAL A 90 22.85 14.17 -40.03
N GLU A 91 21.71 14.05 -40.68
CA GLU A 91 21.55 14.13 -42.14
C GLU A 91 20.78 15.40 -42.54
N PHE A 92 21.32 16.17 -43.48
CA PHE A 92 20.72 17.39 -44.03
C PHE A 92 20.44 17.20 -45.53
N PHE A 93 19.20 17.45 -45.95
CA PHE A 93 18.75 17.30 -47.34
C PHE A 93 18.23 18.62 -47.93
N SER A 94 18.70 19.00 -49.12
CA SER A 94 18.14 20.13 -49.88
C SER A 94 18.13 19.82 -51.38
N GLY A 95 16.94 19.48 -51.89
CA GLY A 95 16.80 18.96 -53.26
C GLY A 95 17.56 17.65 -53.43
N GLU A 96 18.56 17.63 -54.30
CA GLU A 96 19.49 16.50 -54.50
C GLU A 96 20.73 16.55 -53.59
N GLN A 97 20.95 17.65 -52.85
CA GLN A 97 22.07 17.75 -51.92
C GLN A 97 21.80 16.95 -50.64
N HIS A 98 22.80 16.18 -50.21
CA HIS A 98 22.82 15.49 -48.93
C HIS A 98 24.16 15.75 -48.22
N PHE A 99 24.09 16.10 -46.94
CA PHE A 99 25.26 16.27 -46.06
C PHE A 99 25.02 15.47 -44.78
N GLU A 100 25.99 14.64 -44.37
CA GLU A 100 25.93 13.90 -43.11
C GLU A 100 27.07 14.32 -42.16
N VAL A 101 26.76 14.35 -40.86
CA VAL A 101 27.74 14.48 -39.77
C VAL A 101 27.55 13.34 -38.79
N VAL A 102 28.65 12.73 -38.34
CA VAL A 102 28.64 11.53 -37.51
C VAL A 102 29.38 11.77 -36.20
N ASN A 103 28.69 11.51 -35.08
CA ASN A 103 29.31 11.33 -33.78
C ASN A 103 29.25 9.84 -33.42
N HIS A 104 30.40 9.19 -33.29
CA HIS A 104 30.48 7.76 -32.96
C HIS A 104 30.09 7.44 -31.51
N GLU A 105 30.18 8.43 -30.63
CA GLU A 105 29.83 8.35 -29.22
C GLU A 105 29.36 9.72 -28.70
N PRO A 106 28.60 9.77 -27.60
CA PRO A 106 28.19 11.03 -26.98
C PRO A 106 29.35 11.67 -26.19
N ALA A 107 29.42 13.00 -26.16
CA ALA A 107 30.44 13.76 -25.42
C ALA A 107 30.27 13.66 -23.90
N ARG A 108 29.02 13.48 -23.44
CA ARG A 108 28.60 13.15 -22.06
C ARG A 108 27.37 12.25 -22.16
N PRO A 109 27.02 11.42 -21.16
CA PRO A 109 25.81 10.59 -21.22
C PRO A 109 24.58 11.39 -21.67
N GLY A 110 24.01 11.01 -22.81
CA GLY A 110 22.84 11.65 -23.43
C GLY A 110 23.14 12.84 -24.35
N ILE A 111 24.35 13.42 -24.32
CA ILE A 111 24.69 14.68 -25.00
C ILE A 111 25.65 14.42 -26.16
N TYR A 112 25.19 14.70 -27.37
CA TYR A 112 25.97 14.69 -28.60
C TYR A 112 26.24 16.13 -29.07
N LEU A 113 27.46 16.36 -29.57
CA LEU A 113 27.94 17.67 -30.03
C LEU A 113 28.49 17.54 -31.47
N PRO A 114 27.64 17.35 -32.51
CA PRO A 114 28.08 17.43 -33.89
C PRO A 114 28.44 18.88 -34.26
N GLU A 115 29.63 19.06 -34.82
CA GLU A 115 30.01 20.28 -35.52
C GLU A 115 29.58 20.17 -36.98
N VAL A 116 28.68 21.04 -37.42
CA VAL A 116 28.15 21.07 -38.78
C VAL A 116 28.68 22.29 -39.51
N THR A 117 29.01 22.16 -40.80
CA THR A 117 29.38 23.28 -41.67
C THR A 117 28.67 23.10 -43.00
N ILE A 118 27.55 23.81 -43.17
CA ILE A 118 26.69 23.68 -44.35
C ILE A 118 27.16 24.69 -45.41
N PRO A 119 27.53 24.28 -46.64
CA PRO A 119 28.25 25.15 -47.56
C PRO A 119 27.39 26.23 -48.24
N THR A 120 26.07 26.05 -48.26
CA THR A 120 25.14 26.91 -49.00
C THR A 120 23.92 27.28 -48.16
N GLY A 121 23.53 28.56 -48.21
CA GLY A 121 22.30 29.03 -47.57
C GLY A 121 21.05 28.51 -48.29
N GLY A 122 19.98 28.29 -47.54
CA GLY A 122 18.73 27.72 -48.03
C GLY A 122 17.96 26.97 -46.94
N THR A 123 16.84 26.35 -47.31
CA THR A 123 16.08 25.46 -46.43
C THR A 123 16.58 24.02 -46.57
N TYR A 124 16.82 23.36 -45.44
CA TYR A 124 17.26 21.97 -45.37
C TYR A 124 16.27 21.16 -44.54
N LYS A 125 15.97 19.93 -44.98
CA LYS A 125 15.32 18.93 -44.14
C LYS A 125 16.36 18.22 -43.29
N LEU A 126 16.09 18.09 -42.01
CA LEU A 126 17.00 17.51 -41.03
C LEU A 126 16.42 16.20 -40.47
N SER A 127 17.20 15.12 -40.53
CA SER A 127 16.88 13.85 -39.87
C SER A 127 18.06 13.35 -39.05
N LEU A 128 17.77 12.74 -37.90
CA LEU A 128 18.75 12.12 -37.02
C LEU A 128 18.55 10.61 -37.03
N HIS A 129 19.64 9.85 -37.04
CA HIS A 129 19.62 8.40 -36.86
C HIS A 129 20.58 8.03 -35.73
N ILE A 130 20.04 7.53 -34.62
CA ILE A 130 20.81 6.98 -33.50
C ILE A 130 20.82 5.46 -33.64
N ALA A 131 22.01 4.87 -33.66
CA ALA A 131 22.21 3.42 -33.71
C ALA A 131 23.14 2.98 -32.57
N GLY A 132 22.57 2.38 -31.51
CA GLY A 132 23.29 1.85 -30.35
C GLY A 132 22.53 0.72 -29.66
N GLU A 133 23.18 0.06 -28.70
CA GLU A 133 22.55 -1.06 -27.96
C GLU A 133 21.38 -0.62 -27.07
N GLN A 134 21.39 0.63 -26.59
CA GLN A 134 20.29 1.18 -25.80
C GLN A 134 19.06 1.56 -26.64
N VAL A 135 19.27 2.01 -27.87
CA VAL A 135 18.19 2.45 -28.78
C VAL A 135 18.69 2.51 -30.22
N GLU A 136 17.85 2.06 -31.15
CA GLU A 136 17.99 2.31 -32.59
C GLU A 136 16.72 3.03 -33.07
N ASP A 137 16.86 4.26 -33.56
CA ASP A 137 15.74 5.14 -33.88
C ASP A 137 16.09 6.23 -34.91
N ARG A 138 15.10 6.64 -35.72
CA ARG A 138 15.24 7.71 -36.72
C ARG A 138 14.21 8.81 -36.48
N ILE A 139 14.69 10.03 -36.31
CA ILE A 139 13.91 11.19 -35.89
C ILE A 139 13.95 12.23 -37.02
N GLU A 140 12.81 12.43 -37.68
CA GLU A 140 12.63 13.46 -38.72
C GLU A 140 12.33 14.80 -38.02
N ILE A 141 13.25 15.75 -38.07
CA ILE A 141 13.12 17.04 -37.37
C ILE A 141 12.25 18.04 -38.14
N GLY A 142 12.25 17.95 -39.47
CA GLY A 142 11.55 18.87 -40.35
C GLY A 142 12.49 19.84 -41.05
N GLU A 143 12.01 21.03 -41.39
CA GLU A 143 12.74 22.02 -42.19
C GLU A 143 13.40 23.10 -41.31
N LEU A 144 14.64 23.44 -41.65
CA LEU A 144 15.50 24.35 -40.90
C LEU A 144 16.23 25.29 -41.89
N VAL A 145 16.36 26.57 -41.52
CA VAL A 145 16.91 27.62 -42.39
C VAL A 145 18.40 27.83 -42.11
N VAL A 146 19.20 27.79 -43.18
CA VAL A 146 20.62 28.17 -43.17
C VAL A 146 20.75 29.51 -43.87
N TYR A 147 21.19 30.53 -43.13
CA TYR A 147 21.32 31.89 -43.62
C TYR A 147 22.55 32.02 -44.54
N PRO A 148 22.45 32.65 -45.72
CA PRO A 148 23.60 32.87 -46.61
C PRO A 148 24.77 33.66 -45.99
N ASN A 149 24.48 34.53 -45.02
CA ASN A 149 25.47 35.31 -44.26
C ASN A 149 24.88 35.76 -42.90
N GLN A 150 25.72 36.32 -42.03
CA GLN A 150 25.33 36.74 -40.67
C GLN A 150 24.28 37.86 -40.68
N ASP A 151 24.36 38.79 -41.63
CA ASP A 151 23.48 39.98 -41.71
C ASP A 151 22.01 39.63 -42.03
N GLN A 152 21.74 38.39 -42.47
CA GLN A 152 20.40 37.89 -42.76
C GLN A 152 19.76 37.13 -41.60
N VAL A 153 20.47 36.93 -40.49
CA VAL A 153 19.91 36.32 -39.29
C VAL A 153 18.93 37.31 -38.64
N PRO A 154 17.66 36.94 -38.39
CA PRO A 154 16.70 37.83 -37.76
C PRO A 154 17.13 38.24 -36.34
N HIS A 155 17.07 39.54 -36.05
CA HIS A 155 17.09 40.02 -34.69
C HIS A 155 15.71 39.77 -34.05
N GLU A 156 15.59 38.66 -33.31
CA GLU A 156 14.39 38.41 -32.51
C GLU A 156 14.38 39.29 -31.26
N GLU A 157 13.51 40.31 -31.24
CA GLU A 157 13.14 41.00 -30.01
C GLU A 157 12.41 40.02 -29.08
N GLY A 158 12.99 39.76 -27.91
CA GLY A 158 12.53 38.70 -27.01
C GLY A 158 11.08 38.88 -26.59
N GLN A 159 10.23 37.92 -26.95
CA GLN A 159 8.93 37.77 -26.33
C GLN A 159 9.11 37.57 -24.82
N PRO A 160 8.24 38.16 -23.97
CA PRO A 160 8.31 37.94 -22.53
C PRO A 160 8.17 36.44 -22.27
N ALA A 161 9.04 35.92 -21.41
CA ALA A 161 8.94 34.52 -20.98
C ALA A 161 7.55 34.30 -20.37
N ASN A 162 6.82 33.32 -20.91
CA ASN A 162 5.69 32.72 -20.19
C ASN A 162 6.19 32.16 -18.85
N GLU A 163 5.25 31.83 -17.96
CA GLU A 163 5.51 31.18 -16.67
C GLU A 163 5.98 29.71 -16.83
N GLU A 164 6.91 29.45 -17.75
CA GLU A 164 7.56 28.17 -17.95
C GLU A 164 8.68 27.96 -16.93
N ILE A 165 8.76 26.73 -16.47
CA ILE A 165 9.68 26.26 -15.44
C ILE A 165 10.80 25.51 -16.16
N GLY A 166 11.99 26.09 -16.22
CA GLY A 166 13.18 25.40 -16.71
C GLY A 166 13.64 24.31 -15.74
N PHE A 167 13.79 23.08 -16.23
CA PHE A 167 14.35 21.95 -15.50
C PHE A 167 15.21 21.11 -16.46
N LEU A 168 16.52 21.23 -16.34
CA LEU A 168 17.48 20.80 -17.38
C LEU A 168 17.52 19.28 -17.57
N LYS A 169 17.97 18.79 -18.72
CA LYS A 169 18.07 17.35 -19.02
C LYS A 169 18.99 16.62 -18.05
N GLU A 170 20.14 17.19 -17.68
CA GLU A 170 20.99 16.58 -16.66
C GLU A 170 20.35 16.60 -15.27
N GLN A 171 19.45 17.55 -14.97
CA GLN A 171 18.67 17.52 -13.72
C GLN A 171 17.61 16.41 -13.76
N GLN A 172 16.91 16.26 -14.89
CA GLN A 172 15.96 15.17 -15.12
C GLN A 172 16.64 13.81 -14.96
N TRP A 173 17.75 13.56 -15.67
CA TRP A 173 18.49 12.29 -15.67
C TRP A 173 19.13 11.91 -14.33
N ASN A 174 19.43 12.90 -13.47
CA ASN A 174 19.91 12.66 -12.10
C ASN A 174 18.78 12.38 -11.09
N THR A 175 17.53 12.31 -11.56
CA THR A 175 16.35 11.97 -10.75
C THR A 175 15.60 10.80 -11.38
N LYS A 176 14.62 10.23 -10.67
CA LYS A 176 13.68 9.26 -11.26
C LYS A 176 12.61 9.99 -12.06
N PHE A 177 13.01 10.74 -13.08
CA PHE A 177 12.09 11.53 -13.89
C PHE A 177 11.31 10.65 -14.87
N ARG A 178 10.00 10.88 -15.03
CA ARG A 178 9.15 10.21 -16.03
C ARG A 178 8.01 11.10 -16.49
N THR A 179 7.63 10.99 -17.76
CA THR A 179 6.42 11.63 -18.30
C THR A 179 5.54 10.64 -19.06
N GLU A 180 4.22 10.80 -18.96
CA GLU A 180 3.23 10.00 -19.68
C GLU A 180 2.09 10.89 -20.20
N PHE A 181 1.49 10.49 -21.31
CA PHE A 181 0.19 11.03 -21.71
C PHE A 181 -0.92 10.43 -20.82
N PRO A 182 -1.89 11.24 -20.34
CA PRO A 182 -3.10 10.74 -19.71
C PRO A 182 -3.81 9.71 -20.60
N ARG A 183 -4.33 8.64 -20.00
CA ARG A 183 -4.99 7.55 -20.74
C ARG A 183 -6.37 7.31 -20.20
N LEU A 184 -7.27 6.90 -21.09
CA LEU A 184 -8.55 6.32 -20.70
C LEU A 184 -8.30 5.02 -19.92
N ARG A 185 -8.74 4.97 -18.67
CA ARG A 185 -8.73 3.79 -17.81
C ARG A 185 -10.12 3.58 -17.23
N THR A 186 -10.46 2.32 -17.01
CA THR A 186 -11.64 1.94 -16.24
C THR A 186 -11.30 2.03 -14.75
N LEU A 187 -11.82 3.02 -14.05
CA LEU A 187 -11.69 3.20 -12.60
C LEU A 187 -13.03 2.89 -11.92
N GLN A 188 -13.00 2.30 -10.72
CA GLN A 188 -14.20 2.04 -9.93
C GLN A 188 -14.20 2.88 -8.65
N ALA A 189 -15.33 3.55 -8.36
CA ALA A 189 -15.46 4.38 -7.17
C ALA A 189 -15.19 3.52 -5.91
N SER A 190 -14.22 3.94 -5.10
CA SER A 190 -13.76 3.22 -3.93
C SER A 190 -13.63 4.14 -2.71
N ILE A 191 -13.81 3.56 -1.52
CA ILE A 191 -13.43 4.19 -0.26
C ILE A 191 -12.14 3.53 0.22
N SER A 192 -11.06 4.31 0.30
CA SER A 192 -9.83 3.88 0.97
C SER A 192 -10.01 3.91 2.48
N THR A 193 -9.79 2.78 3.14
CA THR A 193 -9.87 2.66 4.61
C THR A 193 -9.04 1.48 5.13
N ARG A 194 -9.17 1.17 6.43
CA ARG A 194 -8.52 0.04 7.10
C ARG A 194 -9.53 -0.90 7.73
N GLY A 195 -9.06 -2.12 7.99
CA GLY A 195 -9.84 -3.20 8.58
C GLY A 195 -8.95 -4.30 9.14
N GLU A 196 -9.59 -5.34 9.65
CA GLU A 196 -8.96 -6.43 10.40
C GLU A 196 -9.50 -7.79 9.95
N ILE A 197 -8.61 -8.78 9.86
CA ILE A 197 -8.98 -10.17 9.59
C ILE A 197 -9.43 -10.83 10.89
N LEU A 198 -10.72 -11.14 10.98
CA LEU A 198 -11.36 -11.79 12.13
C LEU A 198 -11.68 -13.26 11.81
N PRO A 199 -11.83 -14.14 12.82
CA PRO A 199 -12.31 -15.50 12.57
C PRO A 199 -13.77 -15.47 12.10
N ALA A 200 -14.17 -16.44 11.28
CA ALA A 200 -15.59 -16.69 11.05
C ALA A 200 -16.26 -17.18 12.34
N PHE A 201 -17.51 -16.76 12.59
CA PHE A 201 -18.19 -16.97 13.88
C PHE A 201 -18.44 -18.44 14.21
N ASP A 202 -18.71 -19.28 13.21
CA ASP A 202 -18.84 -20.74 13.33
C ASP A 202 -17.50 -21.49 13.40
N ARG A 203 -16.38 -20.75 13.30
CA ARG A 203 -15.00 -21.25 13.19
C ARG A 203 -14.11 -20.84 14.37
N TYR A 204 -14.72 -20.32 15.43
CA TYR A 204 -14.05 -19.89 16.65
C TYR A 204 -14.73 -20.54 17.87
N ALA A 205 -13.95 -21.12 18.78
CA ALA A 205 -14.49 -21.72 19.99
C ALA A 205 -13.59 -21.49 21.21
N LEU A 206 -14.18 -20.83 22.22
CA LEU A 206 -13.65 -20.83 23.58
C LEU A 206 -14.04 -22.15 24.26
N VAL A 207 -13.07 -22.82 24.87
CA VAL A 207 -13.31 -24.08 25.61
C VAL A 207 -13.10 -23.83 27.11
N PRO A 208 -14.16 -23.57 27.89
CA PRO A 208 -14.06 -23.42 29.34
C PRO A 208 -13.99 -24.78 30.06
N ALA A 209 -13.49 -24.76 31.29
CA ALA A 209 -13.52 -25.87 32.22
C ALA A 209 -14.97 -26.12 32.69
N PRO A 210 -15.56 -27.29 32.43
CA PRO A 210 -16.94 -27.59 32.85
C PRO A 210 -17.04 -27.93 34.34
N THR A 211 -15.92 -28.25 34.99
CA THR A 211 -15.82 -28.50 36.42
C THR A 211 -14.48 -27.99 36.94
N ALA A 212 -14.40 -27.68 38.24
CA ALA A 212 -13.14 -27.39 38.91
C ALA A 212 -12.36 -28.69 39.16
N GLY A 213 -11.03 -28.64 39.15
CA GLY A 213 -10.19 -29.80 39.42
C GLY A 213 -8.72 -29.60 39.10
N PHE A 214 -7.94 -30.65 39.26
CA PHE A 214 -6.51 -30.69 39.03
C PHE A 214 -6.18 -31.29 37.66
N VAL A 215 -5.25 -30.68 36.93
CA VAL A 215 -4.78 -31.17 35.63
C VAL A 215 -3.57 -32.08 35.83
N GLU A 216 -3.80 -33.37 36.07
CA GLU A 216 -2.72 -34.33 36.34
C GLU A 216 -1.75 -34.46 35.14
N PRO A 217 -0.42 -34.25 35.32
CA PRO A 217 0.55 -34.40 34.24
C PRO A 217 0.59 -35.82 33.65
N THR A 218 0.37 -36.84 34.48
CA THR A 218 0.32 -38.27 34.11
C THR A 218 -0.81 -38.59 33.13
N LEU A 219 -1.99 -37.98 33.31
CA LEU A 219 -3.15 -38.17 32.45
C LEU A 219 -3.12 -37.29 31.18
N ASN A 220 -2.27 -36.26 31.18
CA ASN A 220 -2.25 -35.20 30.17
C ASN A 220 -0.92 -35.05 29.42
N GLY A 221 0.03 -35.99 29.60
CA GLY A 221 1.32 -35.99 28.87
C GLY A 221 1.23 -36.17 27.34
N LYS A 222 0.02 -36.35 26.79
CA LYS A 222 -0.31 -36.35 25.35
C LYS A 222 -1.40 -35.34 24.99
N ALA A 223 -1.63 -34.33 25.84
CA ALA A 223 -2.52 -33.23 25.49
C ALA A 223 -1.96 -32.46 24.27
N PRO A 224 -2.80 -32.07 23.31
CA PRO A 224 -2.36 -31.37 22.11
C PRO A 224 -1.82 -29.98 22.44
N GLN A 225 -0.86 -29.51 21.64
CA GLN A 225 -0.14 -28.25 21.89
C GLN A 225 -0.72 -27.07 21.12
N ALA A 226 -0.36 -25.84 21.52
CA ALA A 226 -0.68 -24.65 20.74
C ALA A 226 -0.01 -24.75 19.35
N GLY A 227 -0.75 -24.41 18.30
CA GLY A 227 -0.38 -24.63 16.90
C GLY A 227 -0.76 -26.01 16.34
N GLU A 228 -1.20 -26.96 17.16
CA GLU A 228 -1.63 -28.28 16.69
C GLU A 228 -3.07 -28.26 16.13
N TRP A 229 -3.32 -29.05 15.09
CA TRP A 229 -4.67 -29.25 14.53
C TRP A 229 -5.43 -30.35 15.29
N VAL A 230 -6.62 -30.03 15.77
CA VAL A 230 -7.53 -30.97 16.44
C VAL A 230 -8.81 -31.18 15.65
N ARG A 231 -9.38 -32.38 15.74
CA ARG A 231 -10.71 -32.71 15.18
C ARG A 231 -11.81 -32.49 16.21
N LYS A 232 -13.02 -32.16 15.75
CA LYS A 232 -14.21 -32.13 16.62
C LYS A 232 -14.38 -33.47 17.37
N GLY A 233 -14.59 -33.41 18.68
CA GLY A 233 -14.68 -34.57 19.58
C GLY A 233 -13.33 -35.13 20.08
N GLN A 234 -12.19 -34.68 19.55
CA GLN A 234 -10.86 -35.06 20.04
C GLN A 234 -10.69 -34.63 21.50
N GLN A 235 -10.10 -35.51 22.30
CA GLN A 235 -9.74 -35.22 23.69
C GLN A 235 -8.64 -34.15 23.74
N LEU A 236 -8.86 -33.12 24.56
CA LEU A 236 -7.93 -32.02 24.78
C LEU A 236 -7.22 -32.12 26.13
N VAL A 237 -8.00 -32.25 27.21
CA VAL A 237 -7.46 -32.37 28.57
C VAL A 237 -8.37 -33.22 29.45
N THR A 238 -7.77 -33.89 30.42
CA THR A 238 -8.42 -34.66 31.48
C THR A 238 -8.29 -33.88 32.79
N ILE A 239 -9.43 -33.57 33.41
CA ILE A 239 -9.52 -32.85 34.68
C ILE A 239 -9.88 -33.87 35.77
N THR A 240 -9.13 -33.91 36.86
CA THR A 240 -9.46 -34.69 38.06
C THR A 240 -10.17 -33.77 39.07
N PRO A 241 -11.48 -33.88 39.30
CA PRO A 241 -12.20 -33.08 40.30
C PRO A 241 -11.66 -33.35 41.72
N PRO A 242 -11.80 -32.39 42.65
CA PRO A 242 -11.26 -32.51 43.99
C PRO A 242 -11.85 -33.69 44.77
N ALA A 243 -11.09 -34.22 45.73
CA ALA A 243 -11.45 -35.42 46.50
C ALA A 243 -12.82 -35.34 47.21
N THR A 244 -13.28 -34.15 47.60
CA THR A 244 -14.62 -33.92 48.15
C THR A 244 -15.75 -34.25 47.16
N SER A 245 -15.52 -34.03 45.86
CA SER A 245 -16.42 -34.48 44.78
C SER A 245 -16.29 -35.99 44.53
N GLN A 246 -15.09 -36.55 44.71
CA GLN A 246 -14.82 -37.99 44.57
C GLN A 246 -15.52 -38.80 45.67
N THR A 247 -15.58 -38.31 46.92
CA THR A 247 -16.34 -38.94 48.01
C THR A 247 -17.79 -39.14 47.62
N SER A 248 -18.45 -38.10 47.09
CA SER A 248 -19.85 -38.16 46.63
C SER A 248 -20.04 -39.22 45.54
N PHE A 249 -19.20 -39.24 44.49
CA PHE A 249 -19.31 -40.27 43.44
C PHE A 249 -19.02 -41.68 43.96
N ALA A 250 -17.97 -41.86 44.76
CA ALA A 250 -17.59 -43.17 45.29
C ALA A 250 -18.70 -43.74 46.20
N ASP A 251 -19.33 -42.89 47.01
CA ASP A 251 -20.47 -43.26 47.86
C ASP A 251 -21.72 -43.60 47.03
N ILE A 252 -22.07 -42.80 46.02
CA ILE A 252 -23.20 -43.06 45.10
C ILE A 252 -22.98 -44.35 44.30
N ARG A 253 -21.75 -44.57 43.79
CA ARG A 253 -21.36 -45.81 43.10
C ARG A 253 -21.44 -47.01 44.03
N ARG A 254 -20.98 -46.89 45.29
CA ARG A 254 -21.04 -47.95 46.29
C ARG A 254 -22.49 -48.31 46.63
N GLU A 255 -23.35 -47.31 46.84
CA GLU A 255 -24.78 -47.52 47.10
C GLU A 255 -25.48 -48.20 45.92
N TYR A 256 -25.22 -47.77 44.68
CA TYR A 256 -25.75 -48.45 43.48
C TYR A 256 -25.28 -49.90 43.36
N LEU A 257 -23.99 -50.18 43.55
CA LEU A 257 -23.46 -51.54 43.53
C LEU A 257 -24.02 -52.42 44.66
N GLN A 258 -24.22 -51.85 45.85
CA GLN A 258 -24.83 -52.55 46.98
C GLN A 258 -26.32 -52.85 46.73
N ALA A 259 -27.10 -51.86 46.30
CA ALA A 259 -28.52 -52.02 45.97
C ALA A 259 -28.71 -53.07 44.87
N LYS A 260 -27.80 -53.12 43.87
CA LYS A 260 -27.80 -54.15 42.83
C LYS A 260 -27.53 -55.54 43.41
N ALA A 261 -26.48 -55.70 44.22
CA ALA A 261 -26.14 -56.98 44.84
C ALA A 261 -27.24 -57.49 45.80
N ASP A 262 -27.95 -56.57 46.47
CA ASP A 262 -29.07 -56.89 47.35
C ASP A 262 -30.34 -57.27 46.56
N TYR A 263 -30.64 -56.61 45.43
CA TYR A 263 -31.67 -57.03 44.48
C TYR A 263 -31.40 -58.45 43.94
N GLU A 264 -30.21 -58.68 43.39
CA GLU A 264 -29.80 -60.00 42.86
C GLU A 264 -29.84 -61.09 43.94
N ARG A 265 -29.57 -60.75 45.21
CA ARG A 265 -29.70 -61.69 46.34
C ARG A 265 -31.16 -61.98 46.67
N ALA A 266 -32.03 -60.96 46.71
CA ALA A 266 -33.45 -61.12 46.96
C ALA A 266 -34.13 -61.96 45.86
N GLU A 267 -33.75 -61.76 44.59
CA GLU A 267 -34.25 -62.49 43.43
C GLU A 267 -33.92 -64.00 43.54
N ARG A 268 -32.65 -64.34 43.79
CA ARG A 268 -32.21 -65.73 44.01
C ARG A 268 -32.86 -66.42 45.21
N LEU A 269 -33.22 -65.67 46.24
CA LEU A 269 -33.91 -66.21 47.43
C LEU A 269 -35.41 -66.36 47.20
N LEU A 270 -36.05 -65.48 46.42
CA LEU A 270 -37.48 -65.59 46.07
C LEU A 270 -37.75 -66.84 45.22
N VAL A 271 -36.86 -67.13 44.25
CA VAL A 271 -36.91 -68.36 43.43
C VAL A 271 -36.79 -69.65 44.29
N ARG A 272 -36.29 -69.54 45.53
CA ARG A 272 -36.17 -70.64 46.50
C ARG A 272 -37.21 -70.56 47.62
N GLU A 273 -38.24 -69.73 47.45
CA GLU A 273 -39.30 -69.43 48.45
C GLU A 273 -38.78 -68.95 49.82
N ALA A 274 -37.50 -68.52 49.88
CA ALA A 274 -36.79 -68.21 51.13
C ALA A 274 -36.98 -66.75 51.59
N VAL A 275 -37.64 -65.90 50.79
CA VAL A 275 -38.06 -64.55 51.15
C VAL A 275 -39.43 -64.22 50.53
N PRO A 276 -40.28 -63.39 51.17
CA PRO A 276 -41.52 -62.93 50.56
C PRO A 276 -41.28 -62.01 49.36
N GLU A 277 -42.17 -62.01 48.36
CA GLU A 277 -42.12 -61.13 47.16
C GLU A 277 -41.89 -59.65 47.49
N ARG A 278 -42.47 -59.19 48.61
CA ARG A 278 -42.28 -57.83 49.14
C ARG A 278 -40.80 -57.45 49.28
N ARG A 279 -39.92 -58.39 49.66
CA ARG A 279 -38.47 -58.13 49.78
C ARG A 279 -37.81 -57.87 48.44
N LEU A 280 -38.20 -58.58 47.39
CA LEU A 280 -37.69 -58.30 46.04
C LEU A 280 -38.18 -56.93 45.55
N LYS A 281 -39.44 -56.59 45.80
CA LYS A 281 -39.99 -55.26 45.45
C LYS A 281 -39.31 -54.12 46.19
N GLU A 282 -39.04 -54.27 47.50
CA GLU A 282 -38.27 -53.31 48.29
C GLU A 282 -36.84 -53.13 47.75
N ALA A 283 -36.16 -54.22 47.37
CA ALA A 283 -34.82 -54.16 46.78
C ALA A 283 -34.81 -53.54 45.36
N SER A 284 -35.83 -53.82 44.55
CA SER A 284 -36.01 -53.28 43.20
C SER A 284 -36.14 -51.76 43.21
N LEU A 285 -37.00 -51.21 44.08
CA LEU A 285 -37.17 -49.76 44.24
C LEU A 285 -35.89 -49.07 44.74
N ARG A 286 -35.10 -49.74 45.59
CA ARG A 286 -33.80 -49.21 46.04
C ARG A 286 -32.77 -49.21 44.92
N LEU A 287 -32.72 -50.26 44.10
CA LEU A 287 -31.86 -50.32 42.90
C LEU A 287 -32.26 -49.25 41.88
N GLU A 288 -33.55 -49.02 41.66
CA GLU A 288 -34.05 -47.96 40.77
C GLU A 288 -33.63 -46.56 41.27
N ALA A 289 -33.85 -46.26 42.56
CA ALA A 289 -33.46 -44.98 43.15
C ALA A 289 -31.93 -44.76 43.16
N ALA A 290 -31.13 -45.78 43.51
CA ALA A 290 -29.68 -45.71 43.47
C ALA A 290 -29.14 -45.63 42.04
N GLY A 291 -29.82 -46.29 41.08
CA GLY A 291 -29.55 -46.22 39.66
C GLY A 291 -29.80 -44.82 39.11
N ALA A 292 -30.92 -44.18 39.47
CA ALA A 292 -31.23 -42.80 39.11
C ALA A 292 -30.21 -41.80 39.72
N ALA A 293 -29.79 -42.00 40.98
CA ALA A 293 -28.75 -41.16 41.60
C ALA A 293 -27.38 -41.34 40.93
N TYR A 294 -27.01 -42.57 40.57
CA TYR A 294 -25.78 -42.86 39.82
C TYR A 294 -25.84 -42.27 38.40
N GLN A 295 -26.99 -42.37 37.72
CA GLN A 295 -27.25 -41.72 36.43
C GLN A 295 -27.21 -40.18 36.54
N ALA A 296 -27.71 -39.56 37.61
CA ALA A 296 -27.63 -38.10 37.77
C ALA A 296 -26.18 -37.57 37.84
N VAL A 297 -25.22 -38.39 38.27
CA VAL A 297 -23.78 -38.07 38.31
C VAL A 297 -23.02 -38.62 37.09
N THR A 298 -23.66 -39.44 36.24
CA THR A 298 -23.04 -40.06 35.05
C THR A 298 -23.80 -39.79 33.74
N GLY A 299 -24.83 -38.94 33.75
CA GLY A 299 -25.88 -38.89 32.71
C GLY A 299 -26.06 -37.52 32.04
N GLU A 300 -26.55 -37.58 30.80
CA GLU A 300 -26.82 -36.50 29.82
C GLU A 300 -25.66 -35.56 29.42
N ASN A 301 -24.62 -35.37 30.24
CA ASN A 301 -23.35 -34.73 29.83
C ASN A 301 -22.19 -35.77 29.68
N THR A 302 -22.52 -36.99 29.27
CA THR A 302 -21.69 -38.20 29.53
C THR A 302 -20.43 -38.36 28.66
N ASP A 303 -20.25 -37.61 27.56
CA ASP A 303 -19.07 -37.77 26.68
C ASP A 303 -17.73 -37.43 27.36
N GLY A 304 -17.77 -36.68 28.47
CA GLY A 304 -16.60 -36.28 29.25
C GLY A 304 -16.19 -37.26 30.34
N TYR A 305 -17.12 -37.79 31.14
CA TYR A 305 -16.76 -38.52 32.35
C TYR A 305 -16.24 -39.94 32.08
N ARG A 306 -15.03 -40.27 32.58
CA ARG A 306 -14.51 -41.64 32.67
C ARG A 306 -14.16 -42.00 34.11
N ALA A 307 -14.50 -43.23 34.52
CA ALA A 307 -14.02 -43.78 35.78
C ALA A 307 -12.50 -44.00 35.71
N ALA A 308 -11.77 -43.41 36.66
CA ALA A 308 -10.37 -43.71 36.90
C ALA A 308 -10.26 -45.06 37.64
N GLU A 309 -9.16 -45.79 37.40
CA GLU A 309 -8.90 -47.08 38.06
C GLU A 309 -8.83 -46.93 39.60
N ASN A 310 -8.45 -45.74 40.09
CA ASN A 310 -8.30 -45.40 41.51
C ASN A 310 -9.55 -44.74 42.13
N ASN A 311 -10.76 -45.22 41.79
CA ASN A 311 -12.07 -44.79 42.36
C ASN A 311 -12.56 -43.34 42.06
N GLY A 312 -11.83 -42.53 41.32
CA GLY A 312 -12.26 -41.18 40.90
C GLY A 312 -13.11 -41.15 39.61
N LEU A 313 -13.81 -40.04 39.38
CA LEU A 313 -14.31 -39.64 38.05
C LEU A 313 -13.37 -38.60 37.45
N ASN A 314 -12.89 -38.83 36.25
CA ASN A 314 -12.12 -37.85 35.48
C ASN A 314 -13.02 -37.22 34.41
N TYR A 315 -12.95 -35.92 34.20
CA TYR A 315 -13.66 -35.23 33.12
C TYR A 315 -12.74 -35.00 31.92
N ILE A 316 -13.12 -35.54 30.76
CA ILE A 316 -12.45 -35.31 29.48
C ILE A 316 -13.10 -34.13 28.76
N VAL A 317 -12.36 -33.04 28.65
CA VAL A 317 -12.71 -31.91 27.78
C VAL A 317 -12.37 -32.29 26.34
N ARG A 318 -13.31 -32.04 25.43
CA ARG A 318 -13.20 -32.35 24.00
C ARG A 318 -13.29 -31.08 23.15
N ALA A 319 -12.71 -31.12 21.96
CA ALA A 319 -12.82 -30.03 20.99
C ALA A 319 -14.27 -29.89 20.46
N PRO A 320 -14.95 -28.75 20.65
CA PRO A 320 -16.31 -28.53 20.14
C PRO A 320 -16.36 -28.33 18.61
N ILE A 321 -15.25 -27.90 18.02
CA ILE A 321 -15.03 -27.74 16.58
C ILE A 321 -13.72 -28.43 16.17
N GLU A 322 -13.49 -28.60 14.87
CA GLU A 322 -12.15 -28.86 14.34
C GLU A 322 -11.44 -27.53 14.06
N GLY A 323 -10.10 -27.52 14.13
CA GLY A 323 -9.29 -26.31 13.93
C GLY A 323 -7.92 -26.42 14.60
N VAL A 324 -7.19 -25.32 14.62
CA VAL A 324 -5.90 -25.16 15.31
C VAL A 324 -6.13 -24.68 16.75
N ILE A 325 -5.37 -25.19 17.71
CA ILE A 325 -5.30 -24.60 19.06
C ILE A 325 -4.50 -23.31 19.00
N ASP A 326 -5.17 -22.17 19.11
CA ASP A 326 -4.54 -20.84 19.17
C ASP A 326 -3.86 -20.60 20.53
N ARG A 327 -4.55 -20.99 21.61
CA ARG A 327 -4.07 -20.74 22.98
C ARG A 327 -4.45 -21.86 23.92
N ILE A 328 -3.53 -22.16 24.84
CA ILE A 328 -3.75 -22.97 26.04
C ILE A 328 -3.57 -22.02 27.25
N ALA A 329 -4.51 -22.05 28.19
CA ALA A 329 -4.60 -21.09 29.30
C ALA A 329 -4.59 -21.76 30.68
N PHE A 330 -3.82 -22.85 30.79
CA PHE A 330 -3.53 -23.59 32.03
C PHE A 330 -2.17 -24.32 31.91
N GLY A 331 -1.55 -24.65 33.03
CA GLY A 331 -0.37 -25.52 33.12
C GLY A 331 -0.70 -26.97 33.48
N LEU A 332 0.19 -27.91 33.10
CA LEU A 332 0.16 -29.26 33.67
C LEU A 332 0.50 -29.18 35.17
N GLY A 333 -0.34 -29.78 36.01
CA GLY A 333 -0.25 -29.65 37.47
C GLY A 333 -0.94 -28.40 38.04
N GLU A 334 -1.76 -27.69 37.26
CA GLU A 334 -2.59 -26.58 37.75
C GLU A 334 -3.91 -27.06 38.38
N ASN A 335 -4.42 -26.33 39.37
CA ASN A 335 -5.81 -26.43 39.82
C ASN A 335 -6.64 -25.38 39.09
N ILE A 336 -7.57 -25.83 38.25
CA ILE A 336 -8.44 -24.98 37.44
C ILE A 336 -9.83 -24.83 38.08
N ALA A 337 -10.45 -23.67 37.89
CA ALA A 337 -11.81 -23.38 38.36
C ALA A 337 -12.87 -23.73 37.31
N ALA A 338 -14.10 -24.05 37.73
CA ALA A 338 -15.22 -24.17 36.79
C ALA A 338 -15.47 -22.82 36.09
N GLY A 339 -15.66 -22.85 34.77
CA GLY A 339 -15.76 -21.67 33.91
C GLY A 339 -14.42 -21.05 33.46
N GLN A 340 -13.27 -21.47 34.02
CA GLN A 340 -11.96 -21.00 33.56
C GLN A 340 -11.74 -21.38 32.09
N GLN A 341 -11.36 -20.43 31.24
CA GLN A 341 -11.01 -20.73 29.85
C GLN A 341 -9.76 -21.61 29.80
N LEU A 342 -9.83 -22.75 29.11
CA LEU A 342 -8.73 -23.70 28.97
C LEU A 342 -8.06 -23.64 27.60
N PHE A 343 -8.87 -23.59 26.53
CA PHE A 343 -8.38 -23.50 25.15
C PHE A 343 -9.09 -22.40 24.37
N ASN A 344 -8.41 -21.89 23.35
CA ASN A 344 -9.00 -21.22 22.20
C ASN A 344 -8.74 -22.07 20.95
N ILE A 345 -9.78 -22.40 20.19
CA ILE A 345 -9.67 -23.19 18.95
C ILE A 345 -10.22 -22.37 17.79
N ILE A 346 -9.48 -22.35 16.70
CA ILE A 346 -9.75 -21.53 15.52
C ILE A 346 -9.58 -22.38 14.26
N ASP A 347 -10.56 -22.39 13.37
CA ASP A 347 -10.41 -22.92 12.01
C ASP A 347 -10.08 -21.78 11.02
N PRO A 348 -8.82 -21.62 10.60
CA PRO A 348 -8.40 -20.49 9.77
C PRO A 348 -8.82 -20.62 8.29
N ARG A 349 -9.47 -21.71 7.87
CA ARG A 349 -9.85 -21.96 6.46
C ARG A 349 -10.90 -20.98 5.92
N ARG A 350 -11.61 -20.28 6.80
CA ARG A 350 -12.55 -19.20 6.47
C ARG A 350 -12.38 -18.06 7.45
N VAL A 351 -12.30 -16.84 6.91
CA VAL A 351 -12.08 -15.62 7.69
C VAL A 351 -13.12 -14.57 7.35
N ARG A 352 -13.18 -13.53 8.18
CA ARG A 352 -13.95 -12.32 7.92
C ARG A 352 -13.00 -11.15 7.80
N LEU A 353 -13.32 -10.23 6.91
CA LEU A 353 -12.67 -8.92 6.84
C LEU A 353 -13.66 -7.91 7.43
N GLU A 354 -13.38 -7.41 8.64
CA GLU A 354 -14.11 -6.27 9.20
C GLU A 354 -13.45 -4.98 8.71
N VAL A 355 -14.17 -4.23 7.89
CA VAL A 355 -13.78 -2.93 7.36
C VAL A 355 -14.43 -1.83 8.20
N ARG A 356 -13.67 -0.83 8.66
CA ARG A 356 -14.23 0.30 9.42
C ARG A 356 -14.34 1.52 8.51
N VAL A 357 -15.55 1.98 8.22
CA VAL A 357 -15.80 3.09 7.29
C VAL A 357 -16.27 4.33 8.06
N PRO A 358 -15.69 5.53 7.85
CA PRO A 358 -16.15 6.75 8.49
C PRO A 358 -17.64 7.03 8.22
N ALA A 359 -18.42 7.35 9.26
CA ALA A 359 -19.87 7.57 9.13
C ALA A 359 -20.25 8.74 8.20
N ALA A 360 -19.32 9.65 7.90
CA ALA A 360 -19.51 10.72 6.91
C ALA A 360 -19.74 10.19 5.47
N LEU A 361 -19.31 8.96 5.17
CA LEU A 361 -19.43 8.33 3.86
C LEU A 361 -20.66 7.40 3.74
N PHE A 362 -21.61 7.47 4.68
CA PHE A 362 -22.76 6.55 4.79
C PHE A 362 -23.49 6.28 3.46
N GLY A 363 -23.81 7.33 2.68
CA GLY A 363 -24.53 7.18 1.40
C GLY A 363 -23.76 6.43 0.30
N GLN A 364 -22.45 6.22 0.46
CA GLN A 364 -21.66 5.37 -0.43
C GLN A 364 -21.62 3.91 0.08
N ILE A 365 -21.75 3.68 1.39
CA ILE A 365 -21.68 2.34 2.01
C ILE A 365 -22.84 1.44 1.55
N GLU A 366 -24.02 2.00 1.30
CA GLU A 366 -25.19 1.23 0.85
C GLU A 366 -24.97 0.56 -0.53
N ASN A 367 -24.03 1.08 -1.33
CA ASN A 367 -23.71 0.58 -2.66
C ASN A 367 -22.44 -0.30 -2.68
N VAL A 368 -21.97 -0.76 -1.51
CA VAL A 368 -20.81 -1.65 -1.41
C VAL A 368 -21.08 -2.99 -2.06
N THR A 369 -20.23 -3.36 -3.03
CA THR A 369 -20.35 -4.63 -3.76
C THR A 369 -19.20 -5.60 -3.48
N ASP A 370 -18.00 -5.08 -3.24
CA ASP A 370 -16.75 -5.85 -3.22
C ASP A 370 -15.66 -5.06 -2.48
N ALA A 371 -14.55 -5.73 -2.14
CA ALA A 371 -13.38 -5.08 -1.58
C ALA A 371 -12.09 -5.69 -2.14
N VAL A 372 -11.12 -4.83 -2.42
CA VAL A 372 -9.73 -5.18 -2.69
C VAL A 372 -8.91 -4.73 -1.48
N PHE A 373 -7.99 -5.58 -1.02
CA PHE A 373 -7.24 -5.31 0.20
C PHE A 373 -5.82 -5.87 0.16
N ARG A 374 -4.92 -5.23 0.92
CA ARG A 374 -3.53 -5.63 1.12
C ARG A 374 -3.27 -5.74 2.61
N ILE A 375 -2.66 -6.84 3.04
CA ILE A 375 -2.25 -7.03 4.44
C ILE A 375 -1.04 -6.13 4.73
N GLU A 376 -1.03 -5.40 5.84
CA GLU A 376 0.07 -4.44 6.14
C GLU A 376 1.46 -5.10 6.16
N SER A 377 1.54 -6.40 6.48
CA SER A 377 2.78 -7.19 6.50
C SER A 377 3.11 -7.91 5.18
N GLY A 378 2.39 -7.67 4.07
CA GLY A 378 2.57 -8.39 2.82
C GLY A 378 2.27 -7.57 1.57
N GLY A 379 3.11 -7.69 0.54
CA GLY A 379 2.91 -6.98 -0.74
C GLY A 379 1.82 -7.56 -1.65
N GLU A 380 1.20 -8.68 -1.26
CA GLU A 380 0.16 -9.37 -2.05
C GLU A 380 -1.19 -8.66 -1.93
N LEU A 381 -1.84 -8.46 -3.08
CA LEU A 381 -3.17 -7.89 -3.19
C LEU A 381 -4.21 -9.02 -3.24
N PHE A 382 -5.26 -8.89 -2.44
CA PHE A 382 -6.37 -9.84 -2.36
C PHE A 382 -7.67 -9.16 -2.77
N ARG A 383 -8.59 -9.91 -3.37
CA ARG A 383 -9.93 -9.44 -3.74
C ARG A 383 -10.97 -10.39 -3.14
N VAL A 384 -12.00 -9.84 -2.51
CA VAL A 384 -12.99 -10.64 -1.77
C VAL A 384 -13.70 -11.64 -2.68
N VAL A 385 -14.19 -11.21 -3.85
CA VAL A 385 -14.86 -12.12 -4.80
C VAL A 385 -13.96 -13.22 -5.36
N GLU A 386 -12.65 -12.99 -5.49
CA GLU A 386 -11.68 -14.00 -5.97
C GLU A 386 -11.41 -15.08 -4.91
N LEU A 387 -11.56 -14.74 -3.63
CA LEU A 387 -11.50 -15.66 -2.49
C LEU A 387 -12.85 -16.35 -2.21
N GLY A 388 -13.76 -16.38 -3.19
CA GLY A 388 -15.12 -16.91 -3.05
C GLY A 388 -15.98 -16.14 -2.03
N GLY A 389 -15.55 -14.94 -1.66
CA GLY A 389 -16.12 -14.16 -0.59
C GLY A 389 -17.33 -13.33 -1.00
N ARG A 390 -18.05 -12.86 0.01
CA ARG A 390 -19.28 -12.07 -0.12
C ARG A 390 -19.41 -11.06 1.02
N LEU A 391 -20.17 -9.99 0.77
CA LEU A 391 -20.66 -9.11 1.84
C LEU A 391 -21.55 -9.93 2.79
N LEU A 392 -21.23 -9.90 4.08
CA LEU A 392 -21.98 -10.58 5.13
C LEU A 392 -22.96 -9.62 5.81
N SER A 393 -22.53 -8.40 6.12
CA SER A 393 -23.34 -7.40 6.81
C SER A 393 -22.74 -6.00 6.72
N ILE A 394 -23.60 -4.98 6.65
CA ILE A 394 -23.27 -3.58 6.97
C ILE A 394 -23.89 -3.29 8.34
N GLY A 395 -23.12 -2.72 9.26
CA GLY A 395 -23.55 -2.40 10.61
C GLY A 395 -24.59 -1.27 10.64
N SER A 396 -25.64 -1.45 11.45
CA SER A 396 -26.73 -0.48 11.59
C SER A 396 -26.50 0.58 12.69
N GLN A 397 -25.34 0.55 13.35
CA GLN A 397 -24.98 1.45 14.45
C GLN A 397 -23.56 2.00 14.23
N VAL A 398 -23.42 3.32 14.31
CA VAL A 398 -22.11 4.00 14.33
C VAL A 398 -21.44 3.73 15.68
N ASP A 399 -20.20 3.26 15.67
CA ASP A 399 -19.40 3.15 16.90
C ASP A 399 -19.14 4.55 17.49
N ARG A 400 -19.33 4.69 18.80
CA ARG A 400 -19.29 6.00 19.46
C ARG A 400 -17.88 6.56 19.61
N GLN A 401 -16.86 5.70 19.65
CA GLN A 401 -15.47 6.09 19.86
C GLN A 401 -14.79 6.42 18.53
N SER A 402 -14.84 5.50 17.56
CA SER A 402 -14.21 5.66 16.25
C SER A 402 -15.02 6.50 15.26
N ARG A 403 -16.34 6.68 15.50
CA ARG A 403 -17.28 7.30 14.54
C ARG A 403 -17.36 6.55 13.20
N THR A 404 -17.12 5.24 13.21
CA THR A 404 -17.19 4.38 12.02
C THR A 404 -18.39 3.45 12.02
N LEU A 405 -18.75 2.95 10.84
CA LEU A 405 -19.63 1.80 10.63
C LEU A 405 -18.77 0.59 10.27
N SER A 406 -19.17 -0.60 10.74
CA SER A 406 -18.52 -1.87 10.37
C SER A 406 -19.15 -2.42 9.08
N VAL A 407 -18.32 -2.79 8.11
CA VAL A 407 -18.71 -3.50 6.90
C VAL A 407 -17.95 -4.82 6.89
N VAL A 408 -18.67 -5.93 6.95
CA VAL A 408 -18.07 -7.26 7.16
C VAL A 408 -18.23 -8.10 5.92
N PHE A 409 -17.11 -8.58 5.38
CA PHE A 409 -17.09 -9.63 4.35
C PHE A 409 -16.71 -10.97 4.97
N GLU A 410 -17.15 -12.07 4.37
CA GLU A 410 -16.77 -13.44 4.72
C GLU A 410 -16.17 -14.10 3.47
N MET A 411 -15.01 -14.74 3.60
CA MET A 411 -14.25 -15.30 2.46
C MET A 411 -13.45 -16.55 2.86
N ASP A 412 -13.17 -17.40 1.89
CA ASP A 412 -12.34 -18.59 2.11
C ASP A 412 -10.84 -18.22 2.10
N ASN A 413 -10.04 -19.00 2.82
CA ASN A 413 -8.61 -18.77 3.03
C ASN A 413 -7.84 -20.10 2.85
N PRO A 414 -7.88 -20.73 1.66
CA PRO A 414 -7.42 -22.11 1.48
C PRO A 414 -5.91 -22.27 1.64
N GLN A 415 -5.10 -21.27 1.26
CA GLN A 415 -3.65 -21.24 1.48
C GLN A 415 -3.27 -20.74 2.89
N GLN A 416 -4.25 -20.41 3.74
CA GLN A 416 -4.06 -19.87 5.09
C GLN A 416 -3.11 -18.65 5.17
N LYS A 417 -3.06 -17.83 4.12
CA LYS A 417 -2.22 -16.62 4.06
C LYS A 417 -2.76 -15.52 4.99
N LEU A 418 -4.09 -15.40 5.06
CA LEU A 418 -4.76 -14.43 5.92
C LEU A 418 -4.71 -14.97 7.36
N LYS A 419 -3.91 -14.36 8.24
CA LYS A 419 -3.92 -14.69 9.68
C LYS A 419 -4.88 -13.75 10.41
N ILE A 420 -5.47 -14.27 11.47
CA ILE A 420 -6.41 -13.52 12.30
C ILE A 420 -5.67 -12.44 13.10
N ASN A 421 -6.35 -11.32 13.33
CA ASN A 421 -5.86 -10.05 13.88
C ASN A 421 -4.79 -9.37 13.00
N MET A 422 -4.68 -9.73 11.71
CA MET A 422 -3.91 -8.94 10.74
C MET A 422 -4.71 -7.71 10.30
N PHE A 423 -4.06 -6.56 10.28
CA PHE A 423 -4.61 -5.34 9.67
C PHE A 423 -4.44 -5.36 8.15
N ALA A 424 -5.40 -4.75 7.48
CA ALA A 424 -5.43 -4.60 6.03
C ALA A 424 -5.76 -3.17 5.61
N GLU A 425 -5.06 -2.68 4.59
CA GLU A 425 -5.43 -1.50 3.80
C GLU A 425 -6.43 -1.94 2.72
N ILE A 426 -7.54 -1.23 2.57
CA ILE A 426 -8.71 -1.70 1.83
C ILE A 426 -9.24 -0.60 0.92
N ALA A 427 -9.41 -0.93 -0.36
CA ALA A 427 -10.24 -0.21 -1.31
C ALA A 427 -11.63 -0.88 -1.34
N LEU A 428 -12.62 -0.23 -0.75
CA LEU A 428 -13.98 -0.72 -0.66
C LEU A 428 -14.80 -0.19 -1.84
N TYR A 429 -15.21 -1.04 -2.79
CA TYR A 429 -15.87 -0.59 -4.02
C TYR A 429 -17.36 -0.29 -3.80
N THR A 430 -17.74 0.96 -4.11
CA THR A 430 -19.03 1.58 -3.78
C THR A 430 -19.82 2.09 -4.99
N GLY A 431 -19.31 1.91 -6.20
CA GLY A 431 -19.98 2.40 -7.41
C GLY A 431 -19.68 1.58 -8.66
N GLN A 432 -20.28 2.00 -9.77
CA GLN A 432 -20.01 1.42 -11.09
C GLN A 432 -18.62 1.82 -11.58
N SER A 433 -18.00 0.94 -12.37
CA SER A 433 -16.78 1.26 -13.09
C SER A 433 -17.07 2.28 -14.20
N ILE A 434 -16.27 3.35 -14.28
CA ILE A 434 -16.35 4.37 -15.33
C ILE A 434 -15.06 4.34 -16.16
N ASN A 435 -15.18 4.53 -17.47
CA ASN A 435 -14.01 4.74 -18.33
C ASN A 435 -13.75 6.24 -18.44
N CYS A 436 -12.61 6.70 -17.93
CA CYS A 436 -12.30 8.13 -17.79
C CYS A 436 -10.82 8.43 -18.03
N LEU A 437 -10.52 9.69 -18.37
CA LEU A 437 -9.13 10.14 -18.50
C LEU A 437 -8.47 10.11 -17.11
N SER A 438 -7.27 9.53 -17.04
CA SER A 438 -6.61 9.26 -15.76
C SER A 438 -5.09 9.41 -15.85
N ILE A 439 -4.50 9.77 -14.71
CA ILE A 439 -3.06 9.89 -14.48
C ILE A 439 -2.67 9.14 -13.20
N PRO A 440 -1.42 8.69 -13.04
CA PRO A 440 -0.94 8.11 -11.79
C PRO A 440 -1.07 9.11 -10.63
N ASP A 441 -1.37 8.62 -9.43
CA ASP A 441 -1.48 9.47 -8.24
C ASP A 441 -0.16 10.23 -7.95
N SER A 442 0.99 9.66 -8.34
CA SER A 442 2.31 10.28 -8.21
C SER A 442 2.55 11.50 -9.12
N ALA A 443 1.66 11.75 -10.09
CA ALA A 443 1.69 12.93 -10.94
C ALA A 443 1.03 14.16 -10.27
N ILE A 444 0.16 13.91 -9.28
CA ILE A 444 -0.67 14.94 -8.65
C ILE A 444 0.02 15.43 -7.39
N LEU A 445 0.20 16.75 -7.28
CA LEU A 445 0.68 17.39 -6.06
C LEU A 445 -0.41 18.26 -5.45
N ASP A 446 -0.41 18.34 -4.12
CA ASP A 446 -1.14 19.37 -3.39
C ASP A 446 -0.28 20.64 -3.29
N ASP A 447 -0.85 21.74 -3.76
CA ASP A 447 -0.27 23.08 -3.70
C ASP A 447 -1.29 24.03 -3.07
N ASN A 448 -1.21 24.18 -1.75
CA ASN A 448 -2.11 24.99 -0.92
C ASN A 448 -3.59 24.56 -0.99
N GLY A 449 -3.87 23.26 -1.08
CA GLY A 449 -5.22 22.70 -1.17
C GLY A 449 -5.80 22.69 -2.59
N GLN A 450 -4.98 22.99 -3.60
CA GLN A 450 -5.30 22.78 -5.01
C GLN A 450 -4.54 21.57 -5.54
N HIS A 451 -5.19 20.75 -6.39
CA HIS A 451 -4.52 19.68 -7.12
C HIS A 451 -3.87 20.21 -8.38
N VAL A 452 -2.56 20.00 -8.50
CA VAL A 452 -1.74 20.48 -9.61
C VAL A 452 -0.92 19.35 -10.23
N VAL A 453 -0.65 19.50 -11.53
CA VAL A 453 0.27 18.68 -12.30
C VAL A 453 1.27 19.57 -13.04
N TYR A 454 2.36 18.97 -13.51
CA TYR A 454 3.34 19.64 -14.34
C TYR A 454 3.32 19.02 -15.73
N LEU A 455 3.14 19.86 -16.75
CA LEU A 455 3.11 19.48 -18.15
C LEU A 455 4.47 19.75 -18.77
N GLN A 456 5.02 18.80 -19.51
CA GLN A 456 6.23 18.99 -20.29
C GLN A 456 5.88 19.68 -21.62
N THR A 457 6.29 20.95 -21.79
CA THR A 457 6.04 21.73 -23.01
C THR A 457 7.22 21.65 -23.99
N SER A 458 8.44 21.47 -23.48
CA SER A 458 9.65 21.21 -24.28
C SER A 458 10.57 20.21 -23.57
N GLY A 459 11.77 19.98 -24.09
CA GLY A 459 12.76 19.10 -23.46
C GLY A 459 13.09 19.52 -22.03
N GLU A 460 13.04 20.82 -21.74
CA GLU A 460 13.40 21.41 -20.44
C GLU A 460 12.37 22.40 -19.90
N SER A 461 11.38 22.81 -20.70
CA SER A 461 10.27 23.67 -20.26
C SER A 461 9.11 22.85 -19.68
N PHE A 462 8.62 23.31 -18.53
CA PHE A 462 7.45 22.75 -17.87
C PHE A 462 6.42 23.81 -17.50
N LEU A 463 5.13 23.46 -17.49
CA LEU A 463 4.04 24.35 -17.11
C LEU A 463 3.25 23.78 -15.92
N ARG A 464 3.07 24.57 -14.86
CA ARG A 464 2.15 24.24 -13.75
C ARG A 464 0.71 24.32 -14.26
N ARG A 465 -0.08 23.27 -14.02
CA ARG A 465 -1.50 23.22 -14.40
C ARG A 465 -2.34 22.76 -13.20
N GLU A 466 -3.31 23.57 -12.81
CA GLU A 466 -4.38 23.16 -11.90
C GLU A 466 -5.35 22.20 -12.61
N ILE A 467 -5.77 21.16 -11.90
CA ILE A 467 -6.70 20.14 -12.41
C ILE A 467 -7.84 19.91 -11.41
N GLU A 468 -9.01 19.55 -11.94
CA GLU A 468 -10.09 18.99 -11.12
C GLU A 468 -10.01 17.46 -11.17
N THR A 469 -9.99 16.82 -10.00
CA THR A 469 -9.88 15.36 -9.86
C THR A 469 -11.22 14.72 -9.52
N GLY A 470 -11.43 13.49 -9.99
CA GLY A 470 -12.61 12.67 -9.71
C GLY A 470 -12.30 11.53 -8.73
N ILE A 471 -12.78 10.33 -9.06
CA ILE A 471 -12.48 9.13 -8.26
C ILE A 471 -11.03 8.66 -8.44
N SER A 472 -10.50 7.99 -7.42
CA SER A 472 -9.19 7.31 -7.45
C SER A 472 -9.36 5.81 -7.24
N ASP A 473 -8.61 5.02 -8.01
CA ASP A 473 -8.63 3.55 -7.97
C ASP A 473 -7.30 2.99 -8.52
N GLY A 474 -6.79 1.92 -7.92
CA GLY A 474 -5.61 1.21 -8.41
C GLY A 474 -4.31 2.02 -8.53
N GLY A 475 -4.16 3.15 -7.82
CA GLY A 475 -3.01 4.07 -7.94
C GLY A 475 -3.13 5.11 -9.07
N TYR A 476 -4.33 5.26 -9.63
CA TYR A 476 -4.68 6.24 -10.65
C TYR A 476 -5.87 7.08 -10.20
N THR A 477 -5.83 8.35 -10.58
CA THR A 477 -6.89 9.32 -10.31
C THR A 477 -7.51 9.82 -11.61
N GLN A 478 -8.85 9.87 -11.64
CA GLN A 478 -9.62 10.49 -12.71
C GLN A 478 -9.32 11.98 -12.79
N VAL A 479 -9.14 12.50 -14.00
CA VAL A 479 -9.08 13.94 -14.25
C VAL A 479 -10.37 14.38 -14.93
N LEU A 480 -11.04 15.36 -14.33
CA LEU A 480 -12.31 15.93 -14.80
C LEU A 480 -12.07 17.12 -15.73
N SER A 481 -11.08 17.96 -15.41
CA SER A 481 -10.71 19.13 -16.21
C SER A 481 -9.26 19.56 -15.96
N GLY A 482 -8.74 20.47 -16.81
CA GLY A 482 -7.41 21.08 -16.70
C GLY A 482 -6.36 20.54 -17.69
N ILE A 483 -6.48 19.29 -18.14
CA ILE A 483 -5.59 18.65 -19.14
C ILE A 483 -6.38 17.80 -20.14
N SER A 484 -5.71 17.43 -21.23
CA SER A 484 -6.18 16.56 -22.32
C SER A 484 -5.34 15.27 -22.44
N ASP A 485 -5.76 14.37 -23.33
CA ASP A 485 -5.02 13.16 -23.71
C ASP A 485 -3.71 13.44 -24.50
N LYS A 486 -3.49 14.69 -24.90
CA LYS A 486 -2.29 15.15 -25.63
C LYS A 486 -1.26 15.86 -24.75
N ASP A 487 -1.61 16.17 -23.51
CA ASP A 487 -0.68 16.84 -22.58
C ASP A 487 0.28 15.81 -21.98
N ARG A 488 1.59 16.02 -22.10
CA ARG A 488 2.61 15.13 -21.55
C ARG A 488 2.83 15.47 -20.06
N VAL A 489 2.29 14.67 -19.15
CA VAL A 489 2.29 14.93 -17.71
C VAL A 489 3.51 14.29 -17.03
N VAL A 490 4.15 15.00 -16.09
CA VAL A 490 5.21 14.46 -15.23
C VAL A 490 4.62 13.48 -14.21
N THR A 491 4.87 12.19 -14.40
CA THR A 491 4.37 11.10 -13.53
C THR A 491 5.36 10.72 -12.43
N SER A 492 6.63 11.07 -12.59
CA SER A 492 7.65 10.97 -11.55
C SER A 492 8.66 12.10 -11.69
N GLY A 493 9.11 12.69 -10.58
CA GLY A 493 9.93 13.91 -10.57
C GLY A 493 9.14 15.23 -10.46
N ALA A 494 7.80 15.19 -10.36
CA ALA A 494 6.96 16.39 -10.30
C ALA A 494 7.32 17.35 -9.13
N TYR A 495 7.75 16.79 -7.98
CA TYR A 495 8.18 17.60 -6.85
C TYR A 495 9.50 18.35 -7.13
N GLN A 496 10.41 17.75 -7.90
CA GLN A 496 11.67 18.38 -8.31
C GLN A 496 11.40 19.53 -9.31
N VAL A 497 10.45 19.36 -10.23
CA VAL A 497 9.98 20.45 -11.11
C VAL A 497 9.37 21.60 -10.29
N ARG A 498 8.55 21.29 -9.26
CA ARG A 498 8.04 22.30 -8.31
C ARG A 498 9.15 23.03 -7.54
N LEU A 499 10.25 22.36 -7.19
CA LEU A 499 11.39 23.03 -6.55
C LEU A 499 12.12 23.95 -7.54
N ALA A 500 12.29 23.53 -8.80
CA ALA A 500 12.90 24.35 -9.85
C ALA A 500 12.08 25.63 -10.10
N SER A 501 10.75 25.56 -10.08
CA SER A 501 9.90 26.75 -10.25
C SER A 501 10.09 27.81 -9.16
N LEU A 502 10.41 27.40 -7.94
CA LEU A 502 10.69 28.31 -6.82
C LEU A 502 12.07 28.97 -6.91
N ILE A 503 13.03 28.30 -7.56
CA ILE A 503 14.39 28.81 -7.75
C ILE A 503 14.41 29.81 -8.92
N ASN A 504 13.82 29.44 -10.06
CA ASN A 504 13.77 30.27 -11.27
C ASN A 504 12.88 31.53 -11.12
N ALA A 505 12.02 31.58 -10.09
CA ALA A 505 11.28 32.78 -9.71
C ALA A 505 12.17 33.90 -9.11
N VAL A 506 13.46 33.64 -8.87
CA VAL A 506 14.45 34.67 -8.55
C VAL A 506 15.21 35.03 -9.84
N PRO A 507 15.10 36.27 -10.34
CA PRO A 507 15.81 36.66 -11.56
C PRO A 507 17.31 36.68 -11.29
N SER A 508 18.04 35.74 -11.88
CA SER A 508 19.50 35.68 -11.86
C SER A 508 19.98 35.22 -13.22
N GLY A 509 20.72 36.10 -13.90
CA GLY A 509 21.29 35.82 -15.22
C GLY A 509 22.58 35.01 -15.14
N HIS A 510 23.31 35.04 -16.26
CA HIS A 510 24.49 34.24 -16.62
C HIS A 510 24.08 32.89 -17.25
N VAL A 511 24.25 32.68 -18.57
CA VAL A 511 25.48 32.74 -19.39
C VAL A 511 26.43 31.59 -19.05
N HIS A 512 26.57 30.68 -20.01
CA HIS A 512 27.67 29.73 -20.17
C HIS A 512 28.23 29.86 -21.59
#